data_AF-A0A3S4MAK6-F1
#
_entry.id   AF-A0A3S4MAK6-F1
#
_cell.length_a   1.000
_cell.length_b   1.000
_cell.length_c   1.000
_cell.angle_alpha   90.00
_cell.angle_beta   90.00
_cell.angle_gamma   90.00
#
_symmetry.space_group_name_H-M   'P 1'
#
loop_
_entity.id
_entity.type
_entity.pdbx_description
1 polymer ?
#
loop_
_entity_poly.entity_id
_entity_poly.type
_entity_poly.pdbx_seq_one_letter_code
_entity_poly.pdbx_strand_id
1 'polypeptide(L)'
;MEVLIHDALYFIRDIINYWPAIVSASGIVALGYRKLNKRQDERDKAQEEQMLVMRQEIKRIEFMQAVTLDYGLQIVGSIFDEYEEMGGNHYLHSIYEKYRKEKEEK
;
A
#
# COMPACT_ATOMS: atom_id res chain seq x y z
N MET A 1 -45.16 -19.15 41.08
CA MET A 1 -43.69 -19.18 41.13
C MET A 1 -43.10 -20.36 40.38
N GLU A 2 -43.66 -21.57 40.46
CA GLU A 2 -43.17 -22.75 39.71
C GLU A 2 -43.10 -22.56 38.19
N VAL A 3 -44.13 -21.99 37.55
CA VAL A 3 -44.16 -21.78 36.08
C VAL A 3 -43.02 -20.86 35.62
N LEU A 4 -42.77 -19.77 36.36
CA LEU A 4 -41.68 -18.82 36.06
C LEU A 4 -40.30 -19.46 36.24
N ILE A 5 -40.13 -20.34 37.23
CA ILE A 5 -38.88 -21.08 37.44
C ILE A 5 -38.68 -22.11 36.33
N HIS A 6 -39.76 -22.76 35.89
CA HIS A 6 -39.70 -23.75 34.83
C HIS A 6 -39.36 -23.13 33.46
N ASP A 7 -39.94 -21.97 33.14
CA ASP A 7 -39.62 -21.19 31.95
C ASP A 7 -38.18 -20.68 31.97
N ALA A 8 -37.70 -20.21 33.13
CA ALA A 8 -36.31 -19.78 33.29
C ALA A 8 -35.31 -20.94 33.06
N LEU A 9 -35.65 -22.15 33.52
CA LEU A 9 -34.82 -23.33 33.31
C LEU A 9 -34.80 -23.80 31.84
N TYR A 10 -35.92 -23.71 31.13
CA TYR A 10 -35.95 -23.98 29.69
C TYR A 10 -35.09 -22.98 28.91
N PHE A 11 -35.21 -21.70 29.24
CA PHE A 11 -34.40 -20.65 28.63
C PHE A 11 -32.90 -20.86 28.85
N ILE A 12 -32.47 -21.20 30.07
CA ILE A 12 -31.06 -21.49 30.38
C ILE A 12 -30.59 -22.74 29.61
N ARG A 13 -31.41 -23.78 29.54
CA ARG A 13 -31.10 -25.01 28.80
C ARG A 13 -30.89 -24.74 27.31
N ASP A 14 -31.76 -23.92 26.71
CA ASP A 14 -31.63 -23.54 25.30
C ASP A 14 -30.37 -22.72 25.05
N ILE A 15 -30.04 -21.76 25.92
CA ILE A 15 -28.77 -21.03 25.83
C ILE A 15 -27.59 -22.00 25.84
N ILE A 16 -27.54 -22.96 26.75
CA ILE A 16 -26.43 -23.92 26.85
C ILE A 16 -26.36 -24.81 25.60
N ASN A 17 -27.50 -25.25 25.07
CA ASN A 17 -27.54 -26.11 23.88
C ASN A 17 -27.07 -25.38 22.62
N TYR A 18 -27.41 -24.10 22.46
CA TYR A 18 -27.02 -23.31 21.29
C TYR A 18 -25.70 -22.57 21.45
N TRP A 19 -25.17 -22.43 22.67
CA TRP A 19 -23.90 -21.75 22.95
C TRP A 19 -22.71 -22.25 22.12
N PRO A 20 -22.48 -23.57 21.97
CA PRO A 20 -21.39 -24.08 21.12
C PRO A 20 -21.53 -23.68 19.65
N ALA A 21 -22.77 -23.63 19.14
CA ALA A 21 -23.04 -23.22 17.77
C ALA A 21 -22.75 -21.73 17.58
N ILE A 22 -23.12 -20.88 18.54
CA ILE A 22 -22.83 -19.44 18.53
C ILE A 22 -21.31 -19.20 18.53
N VAL A 23 -20.58 -19.83 19.46
CA VAL A 23 -19.12 -19.71 19.56
C VAL A 23 -18.44 -20.19 18.28
N SER A 24 -18.89 -21.31 17.71
CA SER A 24 -18.34 -21.85 16.47
C SER A 24 -18.56 -20.93 15.28
N ALA A 25 -19.78 -20.39 15.13
CA ALA A 25 -20.11 -19.44 14.08
C ALA A 25 -19.27 -18.16 14.20
N SER A 26 -19.14 -17.60 15.41
CA SER A 26 -18.29 -16.43 15.65
C SER A 26 -16.81 -16.70 15.32
N GLY A 27 -16.29 -17.88 15.66
CA GLY A 27 -14.93 -18.29 15.31
C GLY A 27 -14.70 -18.35 13.80
N ILE A 28 -15.63 -18.93 13.04
CA ILE A 28 -15.54 -19.01 11.57
C ILE A 28 -15.56 -17.61 10.95
N VAL A 29 -16.45 -16.73 11.40
CA VAL A 29 -16.54 -15.34 10.91
C VAL A 29 -15.26 -14.57 11.23
N ALA A 30 -14.72 -14.70 12.45
CA ALA A 30 -13.48 -14.03 12.85
C ALA A 30 -12.27 -14.51 12.03
N LEU A 31 -12.16 -15.81 11.78
CA LEU A 31 -11.10 -16.38 10.94
C LEU A 31 -11.24 -15.95 9.47
N GLY A 32 -12.46 -15.94 8.94
CA GLY A 32 -12.77 -15.45 7.61
C GLY A 32 -12.37 -13.98 7.44
N TYR A 33 -12.78 -13.12 8.38
CA TYR A 33 -12.46 -11.70 8.38
C TYR A 33 -10.94 -11.46 8.44
N ARG A 34 -10.23 -12.17 9.33
CA ARG A 34 -8.77 -12.08 9.44
C ARG A 34 -8.04 -12.49 8.15
N LYS A 35 -8.55 -13.51 7.45
CA LYS A 35 -7.98 -13.96 6.18
C LYS A 35 -8.25 -12.98 5.04
N LEU A 36 -9.42 -12.35 5.02
CA LEU A 36 -9.76 -11.33 4.04
C LEU A 36 -8.93 -10.06 4.23
N ASN A 37 -8.80 -9.55 5.46
CA ASN A 37 -7.97 -8.37 5.72
C ASN A 37 -6.51 -8.60 5.34
N LYS A 38 -5.92 -9.75 5.70
CA LYS A 38 -4.54 -10.06 5.28
C LYS A 38 -4.34 -10.04 3.76
N ARG A 39 -5.30 -10.56 3.01
CA ARG A 39 -5.25 -10.54 1.53
C ARG A 39 -5.45 -9.14 0.97
N GLN A 40 -6.22 -8.30 1.63
CA GLN A 40 -6.36 -6.89 1.25
C GLN A 40 -5.05 -6.15 1.52
N ASP A 41 -4.47 -6.29 2.71
CA ASP A 41 -3.18 -5.67 3.06
C ASP A 41 -2.07 -6.07 2.08
N GLU A 42 -2.00 -7.35 1.69
CA GLU A 42 -1.02 -7.82 0.69
C GLU A 42 -1.26 -7.21 -0.70
N ARG A 43 -2.53 -7.06 -1.11
CA ARG A 43 -2.88 -6.43 -2.39
C ARG A 43 -2.58 -4.94 -2.39
N ASP A 44 -2.88 -4.25 -1.29
CA ASP A 44 -2.66 -2.82 -1.15
C ASP A 44 -1.16 -2.52 -1.17
N LYS A 45 -0.34 -3.31 -0.46
CA LYS A 45 1.13 -3.22 -0.55
C LYS A 45 1.66 -3.46 -1.95
N ALA A 46 1.18 -4.50 -2.64
CA ALA A 46 1.60 -4.77 -4.01
C ALA A 46 1.20 -3.64 -4.97
N GLN A 47 0.03 -3.01 -4.75
CA GLN A 47 -0.39 -1.84 -5.51
C GLN A 47 0.49 -0.62 -5.20
N GLU A 48 0.83 -0.37 -3.94
CA GLU A 48 1.76 0.71 -3.55
C GLU A 48 3.12 0.55 -4.22
N GLU A 49 3.69 -0.65 -4.23
CA GLU A 49 4.95 -0.95 -4.91
C GLU A 49 4.85 -0.72 -6.43
N GLN A 50 3.76 -1.18 -7.07
CA GLN A 50 3.53 -0.93 -8.49
C GLN A 50 3.38 0.56 -8.81
N MET A 51 2.68 1.31 -7.96
CA MET A 51 2.54 2.76 -8.11
C MET A 51 3.87 3.48 -7.94
N LEU A 52 4.74 3.02 -7.02
CA LEU A 52 6.07 3.57 -6.84
C LEU A 52 6.91 3.40 -8.12
N VAL A 53 6.95 2.18 -8.67
CA VAL A 53 7.67 1.88 -9.92
C VAL A 53 7.14 2.73 -11.08
N MET A 54 5.81 2.86 -11.21
CA MET A 54 5.21 3.68 -12.25
C MET A 54 5.59 5.17 -12.10
N ARG A 55 5.61 5.70 -10.87
CA ARG A 55 6.03 7.09 -10.60
C ARG A 55 7.49 7.31 -10.95
N GLN A 56 8.37 6.37 -10.61
CA GLN A 56 9.79 6.43 -10.98
C GLN A 56 9.96 6.47 -12.51
N GLU A 57 9.24 5.65 -13.27
CA GLU A 57 9.32 5.66 -14.74
C GLU A 57 8.79 6.97 -15.35
N ILE A 58 7.70 7.54 -14.82
CA ILE A 58 7.19 8.84 -15.26
C ILE A 58 8.26 9.92 -15.07
N LYS A 59 8.89 9.96 -13.89
CA LYS A 59 9.93 10.93 -13.56
C LYS A 59 11.19 10.76 -14.38
N ARG A 60 11.54 9.51 -14.71
CA ARG A 60 12.61 9.21 -15.68
C ARG A 60 12.30 9.77 -17.06
N ILE A 61 11.09 9.61 -17.56
CA ILE A 61 10.67 10.16 -18.87
C ILE A 61 10.72 11.69 -18.81
N GLU A 62 10.19 12.30 -17.76
CA GLU A 62 10.20 13.74 -17.54
C GLU A 62 11.62 14.32 -17.52
N PHE A 63 12.53 13.67 -16.77
CA PHE A 63 13.94 14.04 -16.73
C PHE A 63 14.59 14.00 -18.12
N MET A 64 14.40 12.90 -18.86
CA MET A 64 14.96 12.75 -20.20
C MET A 64 14.41 13.81 -21.16
N GLN A 65 13.13 14.16 -21.05
CA GLN A 65 12.53 15.24 -21.84
C GLN A 65 13.12 16.60 -21.46
N ALA A 66 13.27 16.91 -20.18
CA ALA A 66 13.83 18.16 -19.71
C ALA A 66 15.29 18.35 -20.18
N VAL A 67 16.09 17.28 -20.12
CA VAL A 67 17.46 17.25 -20.67
C VAL A 67 17.44 17.46 -22.19
N THR A 68 16.56 16.74 -22.91
CA THR A 68 16.48 16.81 -24.38
C THR A 68 16.03 18.18 -24.88
N LEU A 69 15.10 18.82 -24.16
CA LEU A 69 14.61 20.17 -24.46
C LEU A 69 15.51 21.28 -23.88
N ASP A 70 16.66 20.90 -23.32
CA ASP A 70 17.69 21.78 -22.78
C ASP A 70 17.21 22.76 -21.69
N TYR A 71 16.31 22.29 -20.82
CA TYR A 71 15.76 23.06 -19.70
C TYR A 71 16.84 23.53 -18.72
N GLY A 72 16.57 24.60 -17.96
CA GLY A 72 17.52 25.13 -16.99
C GLY A 72 17.94 24.08 -15.94
N LEU A 73 19.19 24.20 -15.45
CA LEU A 73 19.79 23.28 -14.48
C LEU A 73 18.96 23.13 -13.20
N GLN A 74 18.28 24.21 -12.77
CA GLN A 74 17.36 24.19 -11.64
C GLN A 74 16.17 23.24 -11.87
N ILE A 75 15.58 23.24 -13.07
CA ILE A 75 14.42 22.41 -13.40
C ILE A 75 14.85 20.95 -13.53
N VAL A 76 15.93 20.70 -14.28
CA VAL A 76 16.46 19.34 -14.47
C VAL A 76 16.95 18.74 -13.15
N GLY A 77 17.60 19.55 -12.30
CA GLY A 77 18.00 19.16 -10.95
C GLY A 77 16.83 18.82 -10.05
N SER A 78 15.78 19.65 -10.01
CA SER A 78 14.59 19.35 -9.20
C SER A 78 13.92 18.03 -9.59
N ILE A 79 13.83 17.73 -10.89
CA ILE A 79 13.26 16.46 -11.36
C ILE A 79 14.16 15.27 -10.97
N PHE A 80 15.48 15.47 -11.02
CA PHE A 80 16.46 14.46 -10.63
C PHE A 80 16.42 14.17 -9.12
N ASP A 81 16.36 15.20 -8.29
CA ASP A 81 16.27 15.09 -6.83
C ASP A 81 14.99 14.31 -6.45
N GLU A 82 13.84 14.66 -7.04
CA GLU A 82 12.59 13.91 -6.85
C GLU A 82 12.70 12.44 -7.27
N TYR A 83 13.43 12.16 -8.37
CA TYR A 83 13.71 10.80 -8.82
C TYR A 83 14.56 10.01 -7.82
N GLU A 84 15.62 10.62 -7.26
CA GLU A 84 16.47 9.99 -6.24
C GLU A 84 15.72 9.76 -4.92
N GLU A 85 14.88 10.72 -4.48
CA GLU A 85 14.06 10.58 -3.28
C GLU A 85 13.09 9.39 -3.36
N MET A 86 12.60 9.06 -4.56
CA MET A 86 11.76 7.88 -4.78
C MET A 86 12.55 6.55 -4.81
N GLY A 87 13.87 6.57 -4.62
CA GLY A 87 14.73 5.38 -4.74
C GLY A 87 15.08 5.05 -6.19
N GLY A 88 15.16 6.06 -7.05
CA GLY A 88 15.57 5.95 -8.43
C GLY A 88 16.95 5.29 -8.60
N ASN A 89 17.18 4.67 -9.76
CA ASN A 89 18.40 3.90 -10.00
C ASN A 89 19.57 4.78 -10.50
N HIS A 90 20.78 4.21 -10.48
CA HIS A 90 22.02 4.90 -10.86
C HIS A 90 22.08 5.38 -12.33
N TYR A 91 21.15 4.96 -13.20
CA TYR A 91 21.17 5.28 -14.62
C TYR A 91 21.07 6.79 -14.89
N LEU A 92 20.20 7.50 -14.18
CA LEU A 92 20.01 8.94 -14.40
C LEU A 92 21.16 9.78 -13.83
N HIS A 93 21.92 9.25 -12.87
CA HIS A 93 23.00 9.97 -12.21
C HIS A 93 24.10 10.37 -13.20
N SER A 94 24.52 9.44 -14.07
CA SER A 94 25.55 9.73 -15.08
C SER A 94 25.09 10.73 -16.15
N ILE A 95 23.79 10.70 -16.49
CA ILE A 95 23.20 11.63 -17.46
C ILE A 95 23.11 13.02 -16.84
N TYR A 96 22.66 13.11 -15.59
CA TYR A 96 22.59 14.38 -14.86
C TYR A 96 23.97 15.02 -14.67
N GLU A 97 24.97 14.25 -14.24
CA GLU A 97 26.34 14.77 -14.09
C GLU A 97 26.90 15.32 -15.40
N LYS A 98 26.68 14.59 -16.51
CA LYS A 98 27.10 15.05 -17.83
C LYS A 98 26.38 16.35 -18.21
N TYR A 99 25.06 16.39 -18.03
CA TYR A 99 24.25 17.57 -18.34
C TYR A 99 24.66 18.80 -17.53
N ARG A 100 24.91 18.62 -16.24
CA ARG A 100 25.37 19.69 -15.35
C ARG A 100 26.71 20.25 -15.82
N LYS A 101 27.69 19.40 -16.10
CA LYS A 101 29.01 19.83 -16.61
C LYS A 101 28.89 20.61 -17.91
N GLU A 102 28.11 20.12 -18.87
CA GLU A 102 27.90 20.80 -20.15
C GLU A 102 27.25 22.18 -20.01
N LYS A 103 26.45 22.41 -18.97
CA LYS A 103 25.83 23.71 -18.67
C LYS A 103 26.69 24.63 -17.84
N GLU A 104 27.53 24.10 -16.95
CA GLU A 104 28.50 24.87 -16.16
C GLU A 104 29.70 25.34 -17.00
N GLU A 105 30.02 24.61 -18.08
CA GLU A 105 31.07 24.96 -19.04
C GLU A 105 30.62 25.97 -20.13
N LYS A 106 29.33 26.32 -20.19
CA LYS A 106 28.74 27.27 -21.14
C LYS A 106 28.42 28.62 -20.49
#